data_AF-A0A650CT26-F1
#
_entry.id   AF-A0A650CT26-F1
#
_cell.length_a   1.000
_cell.length_b   1.000
_cell.length_c   1.000
_cell.angle_alpha   90.00
_cell.angle_beta   90.00
_cell.angle_gamma   90.00
#
_symmetry.space_group_name_H-M   'P 1'
#
loop_
_entity.id
_entity.type
_entity.pdbx_description
1 polymer ?
#
loop_
_entity_poly.entity_id
_entity_poly.type
_entity_poly.pdbx_seq_one_letter_code
_entity_poly.pdbx_strand_id
1 'polypeptide(L)'
;MNRLDKNLLIYLPTSVIPIAGSTIYSIISINKIRDFVEALPYIFLGLPASLLTSAILTFEYFKQFIYVVLLIVVLAPFISSFAISRTYENVEIIPNEYYIEITLKVPISYSQFSDPNALFEKIFNKALKKMKNPYYYYKLRSLGNCSNLKVEVHEDRIVLRKRCGDIIVEINLSNKDEAYMKVSISY
;
A
#
# COMPACT_ATOMS: atom_id res chain seq x y z
N MET A 1 -12.48 0.06 -17.61
CA MET A 1 -11.38 0.98 -17.95
C MET A 1 -11.20 1.94 -16.76
N ASN A 2 -10.19 1.71 -15.91
CA ASN A 2 -9.92 2.59 -14.78
C ASN A 2 -9.42 3.96 -15.27
N ARG A 3 -10.06 5.03 -14.83
CA ARG A 3 -9.69 6.41 -15.15
C ARG A 3 -8.32 6.69 -14.50
N LEU A 4 -7.32 7.05 -15.30
CA LEU A 4 -5.98 7.40 -14.79
C LEU A 4 -6.09 8.57 -13.79
N ASP A 5 -5.56 8.39 -12.58
CA ASP A 5 -5.44 9.44 -11.56
C ASP A 5 -4.51 10.56 -12.08
N LYS A 6 -5.08 11.75 -12.27
CA LYS A 6 -4.38 12.96 -12.74
C LYS A 6 -3.21 13.34 -11.83
N ASN A 7 -3.30 13.06 -10.54
CA ASN A 7 -2.24 13.39 -9.59
C ASN A 7 -0.97 12.56 -9.84
N LEU A 8 -1.09 11.35 -10.39
CA LEU A 8 0.05 10.51 -10.74
C LEU A 8 0.70 10.94 -12.06
N LEU A 9 -0.05 11.57 -12.96
CA LEU A 9 0.49 12.09 -14.22
C LEU A 9 1.44 13.29 -14.00
N ILE A 10 1.29 14.03 -12.90
CA ILE A 10 2.17 15.15 -12.55
C ILE A 10 3.63 14.68 -12.35
N TYR A 11 3.83 13.43 -11.94
CA TYR A 11 5.17 12.86 -11.73
C TYR A 11 5.79 12.28 -13.00
N LEU A 12 5.06 12.26 -14.13
CA LEU A 12 5.57 11.72 -15.39
C LEU A 12 6.91 12.35 -15.85
N PRO A 13 7.19 13.66 -15.64
CA PRO A 13 8.50 14.24 -15.99
C PRO A 13 9.69 13.60 -15.29
N THR A 14 9.50 12.93 -14.13
CA THR A 14 10.59 12.19 -13.46
C THR A 14 11.12 11.03 -14.32
N SER A 15 10.32 10.54 -15.27
CA SER A 15 10.71 9.48 -16.20
C SER A 15 11.80 9.89 -17.20
N VAL A 16 12.04 11.19 -17.39
CA VAL A 16 13.07 11.71 -18.31
C VAL A 16 14.49 11.43 -17.79
N ILE A 17 14.65 11.17 -16.49
CA ILE A 17 15.96 10.88 -15.90
C ILE A 17 16.55 9.61 -16.55
N PRO A 18 17.76 9.68 -17.14
CA PRO A 18 18.43 8.51 -17.70
C PRO A 18 18.61 7.42 -16.65
N ILE A 19 18.54 6.16 -17.07
CA ILE A 19 18.77 4.93 -16.30
C ILE A 19 17.69 4.65 -15.23
N ALA A 20 17.36 5.65 -14.42
CA ALA A 20 16.52 5.50 -13.24
C ALA A 20 15.12 6.09 -13.38
N GLY A 21 14.84 6.91 -14.39
CA GLY A 21 13.59 7.67 -14.48
C GLY A 21 12.33 6.81 -14.47
N SER A 22 12.28 5.76 -15.30
CA SER A 22 11.15 4.81 -15.31
C SER A 22 10.97 4.12 -13.96
N THR A 23 12.07 3.80 -13.28
CA THR A 23 12.08 3.15 -11.96
C THR A 23 11.58 4.09 -10.88
N ILE A 24 12.01 5.36 -10.86
CA ILE A 24 11.53 6.38 -9.93
C ILE A 24 10.02 6.58 -10.11
N TYR A 25 9.56 6.72 -11.36
CA TYR A 25 8.14 6.90 -11.65
C TYR A 25 7.30 5.68 -11.25
N SER A 26 7.83 4.48 -11.49
CA SER A 26 7.24 3.20 -11.06
C SER A 26 7.10 3.13 -9.54
N ILE A 27 8.15 3.46 -8.79
CA ILE A 27 8.16 3.48 -7.31
C ILE A 27 7.13 4.48 -6.77
N ILE A 28 7.04 5.69 -7.34
CA ILE A 28 6.04 6.68 -6.93
C ILE A 28 4.62 6.14 -7.16
N SER A 29 4.38 5.55 -8.33
CA SER A 29 3.07 5.04 -8.72
C SER A 29 2.63 3.86 -7.85
N ILE A 30 3.49 2.86 -7.64
CA ILE A 30 3.15 1.69 -6.83
C ILE A 30 2.99 2.03 -5.35
N ASN A 31 3.73 3.00 -4.81
CA ASN A 31 3.53 3.42 -3.42
C ASN A 31 2.15 4.05 -3.18
N LYS A 32 1.57 4.66 -4.22
CA LYS A 32 0.23 5.26 -4.15
C LYS A 32 -0.88 4.25 -4.45
N ILE A 33 -0.70 3.44 -5.49
CA ILE A 33 -1.70 2.47 -5.97
C ILE A 33 -1.71 1.20 -5.11
N ARG A 34 -0.53 0.74 -4.68
CA ARG A 34 -0.27 -0.46 -3.86
C ARG A 34 -0.70 -1.78 -4.48
N ASP A 35 -1.05 -1.76 -5.76
CA ASP A 35 -1.44 -2.92 -6.56
C ASP A 35 -0.61 -2.91 -7.85
N PHE A 36 0.01 -4.06 -8.15
CA PHE A 36 0.88 -4.21 -9.32
C PHE A 36 0.10 -4.07 -10.63
N VAL A 37 -1.05 -4.72 -10.74
CA VAL A 37 -1.84 -4.77 -11.97
C VAL A 37 -2.41 -3.39 -12.28
N GLU A 38 -2.88 -2.68 -11.25
CA GLU A 38 -3.34 -1.30 -11.40
C GLU A 38 -2.19 -0.31 -11.69
N ALA A 39 -0.96 -0.62 -11.28
CA ALA A 39 0.22 0.22 -11.52
C ALA A 39 0.84 0.04 -12.92
N LEU A 40 0.57 -1.08 -13.61
CA LEU A 40 1.12 -1.37 -14.95
C LEU A 40 0.97 -0.22 -15.96
N PRO A 41 -0.20 0.44 -16.11
CA PRO A 41 -0.34 1.54 -17.07
C PRO A 41 0.63 2.68 -16.81
N TYR A 42 0.92 2.98 -15.54
CA TYR A 42 1.86 4.03 -15.15
C TYR A 42 3.30 3.62 -15.43
N ILE A 43 3.65 2.36 -15.19
CA ILE A 43 4.98 1.83 -15.55
C ILE A 43 5.21 2.00 -17.06
N PHE A 44 4.23 1.61 -17.89
CA PHE A 44 4.32 1.75 -19.34
C PHE A 44 4.41 3.22 -19.80
N LEU A 45 3.74 4.15 -19.13
CA LEU A 45 3.80 5.57 -19.46
C LEU A 45 5.19 6.19 -19.23
N GLY A 46 5.93 5.73 -18.22
CA GLY A 46 7.28 6.24 -17.91
C GLY A 46 8.42 5.59 -18.71
N LEU A 47 8.18 4.46 -19.37
CA LEU A 47 9.23 3.73 -20.09
C LEU A 47 9.80 4.49 -21.31
N PRO A 48 8.98 5.07 -22.22
CA PRO A 48 9.49 5.65 -23.46
C PRO A 48 10.49 6.79 -23.22
N ALA A 49 10.18 7.69 -22.29
CA ALA A 49 11.04 8.82 -21.97
C ALA A 49 12.38 8.36 -21.40
N SER A 50 12.36 7.42 -20.46
CA SER A 50 13.59 6.91 -19.84
C SER A 50 14.43 6.09 -20.81
N LEU A 51 13.81 5.31 -21.71
CA LEU A 51 14.51 4.57 -22.75
C LEU A 51 15.22 5.51 -23.72
N LEU A 52 14.53 6.56 -24.19
CA LEU A 52 15.13 7.54 -25.10
C LEU A 52 16.32 8.26 -24.47
N THR A 53 16.16 8.76 -23.25
CA THR A 53 17.22 9.53 -22.59
C THR A 53 18.41 8.65 -22.19
N SER A 54 18.15 7.40 -21.79
CA SER A 54 19.18 6.40 -21.54
C SER A 54 19.89 5.96 -22.81
N ALA A 55 19.17 5.78 -23.92
CA ALA A 55 19.76 5.42 -25.20
C ALA A 55 20.72 6.50 -25.70
N ILE A 56 20.28 7.76 -25.67
CA ILE A 56 21.10 8.92 -26.09
C ILE A 56 22.38 8.99 -25.24
N LEU A 57 22.24 8.97 -23.91
CA LEU A 57 23.38 9.11 -23.00
C LEU A 57 24.36 7.93 -23.13
N THR A 58 23.83 6.71 -23.22
CA THR A 58 24.68 5.51 -23.32
C THR A 58 25.34 5.41 -24.69
N PHE A 59 24.66 5.85 -25.76
CA PHE A 59 25.26 5.89 -27.10
C PHE A 59 26.39 6.91 -27.19
N GLU A 60 26.31 8.05 -26.50
CA GLU A 60 27.40 9.02 -26.54
C GLU A 60 28.60 8.60 -25.67
N TYR A 61 28.35 8.15 -24.44
CA TYR A 61 29.42 7.98 -23.44
C TYR A 61 29.84 6.52 -23.18
N PHE A 62 28.95 5.54 -23.42
CA PHE A 62 29.11 4.16 -22.95
C PHE A 62 28.61 3.12 -23.97
N LYS A 63 28.93 3.30 -25.25
CA LYS A 63 28.41 2.50 -26.39
C LYS A 63 28.41 0.99 -26.15
N GLN A 64 29.51 0.47 -25.59
CA GLN A 64 29.68 -0.94 -25.27
C GLN A 64 28.63 -1.52 -24.31
N PHE A 65 28.00 -0.67 -23.48
CA PHE A 65 27.00 -1.05 -22.50
C PHE A 65 25.57 -0.73 -22.92
N ILE A 66 25.32 -0.29 -24.16
CA ILE A 66 23.99 0.18 -24.59
C ILE A 66 22.89 -0.84 -24.36
N TYR A 67 23.12 -2.10 -24.72
CA TYR A 67 22.15 -3.17 -24.51
C TYR A 67 21.92 -3.46 -23.02
N VAL A 68 22.97 -3.41 -22.20
CA VAL A 68 22.88 -3.66 -20.76
C VAL A 68 22.06 -2.56 -20.08
N VAL A 69 22.33 -1.29 -20.40
CA VAL A 69 21.60 -0.15 -19.82
C VAL A 69 20.14 -0.18 -20.24
N LEU A 70 19.84 -0.42 -21.51
CA LEU A 70 18.45 -0.51 -21.99
C LEU A 70 17.69 -1.64 -21.30
N LEU A 71 18.33 -2.80 -21.11
CA LEU A 71 17.74 -3.93 -20.42
C LEU A 71 17.41 -3.58 -18.95
N ILE A 72 18.31 -2.86 -18.26
CA ILE A 72 18.05 -2.36 -16.89
C ILE A 72 16.85 -1.42 -16.87
N VAL A 73 16.79 -0.45 -17.80
CA VAL A 73 15.71 0.55 -17.86
C VAL A 73 14.35 -0.10 -18.09
N VAL A 74 14.29 -1.20 -18.86
CA VAL A 74 13.07 -1.98 -19.06
C VAL A 74 12.72 -2.77 -17.81
N LEU A 75 13.65 -3.55 -17.24
CA LEU A 75 13.31 -4.52 -16.19
C LEU A 75 13.16 -3.90 -14.79
N ALA A 76 14.01 -2.94 -14.43
CA ALA A 76 14.03 -2.32 -13.10
C ALA A 76 12.68 -1.75 -12.62
N PRO A 77 11.86 -1.07 -13.44
CA PRO A 77 10.56 -0.59 -12.99
C PRO A 77 9.56 -1.72 -12.71
N PHE A 78 9.60 -2.84 -13.43
CA PHE A 78 8.72 -3.99 -13.15
C PHE A 78 9.15 -4.73 -11.89
N ILE A 79 10.46 -5.00 -11.76
CA ILE A 79 11.02 -5.69 -10.60
C ILE A 79 10.73 -4.87 -9.33
N SER A 80 10.99 -3.56 -9.36
CA SER A 80 10.74 -2.68 -8.21
C SER A 80 9.25 -2.60 -7.86
N SER A 81 8.36 -2.43 -8.84
CA SER A 81 6.92 -2.42 -8.59
C SER A 81 6.39 -3.76 -8.04
N PHE A 82 6.85 -4.89 -8.59
CA PHE A 82 6.44 -6.20 -8.10
C PHE A 82 6.97 -6.48 -6.68
N ALA A 83 8.22 -6.13 -6.40
CA ALA A 83 8.78 -6.27 -5.05
C ALA A 83 8.01 -5.43 -4.03
N ILE A 84 7.66 -4.18 -4.39
CA ILE A 84 6.87 -3.30 -3.53
C ILE A 84 5.43 -3.82 -3.38
N SER A 85 4.77 -4.27 -4.45
CA SER A 85 3.39 -4.77 -4.38
C SER A 85 3.24 -6.02 -3.48
N ARG A 86 4.24 -6.91 -3.47
CA ARG A 86 4.25 -8.08 -2.57
C ARG A 86 4.19 -7.71 -1.09
N THR A 87 4.68 -6.52 -0.72
CA THR A 87 4.52 -6.02 0.66
C THR A 87 3.05 -5.67 1.00
N TYR A 88 2.22 -5.47 -0.02
CA TYR A 88 0.83 -5.03 0.10
C TYR A 88 -0.24 -6.11 -0.15
N GLU A 89 0.08 -7.28 -0.73
CA GLU A 89 -0.88 -8.32 -1.15
C GLU A 89 -1.83 -8.88 -0.07
N ASN A 90 -1.44 -8.90 1.21
CA ASN A 90 -2.21 -9.61 2.25
C ASN A 90 -3.42 -8.86 2.84
N VAL A 91 -4.00 -7.88 2.15
CA VAL A 91 -5.09 -7.05 2.71
C VAL A 91 -6.17 -6.79 1.69
N GLU A 92 -7.36 -7.29 1.98
CA GLU A 92 -8.56 -7.12 1.18
C GLU A 92 -9.47 -6.11 1.89
N ILE A 93 -9.95 -5.11 1.16
CA ILE A 93 -10.87 -4.09 1.67
C ILE A 93 -12.22 -4.33 1.02
N ILE A 94 -13.22 -4.69 1.82
CA ILE A 94 -14.59 -4.95 1.39
C ILE A 94 -15.45 -3.77 1.87
N PRO A 95 -15.75 -2.78 1.00
CA PRO A 95 -16.62 -1.68 1.38
C PRO A 95 -18.08 -2.13 1.45
N ASN A 96 -18.79 -1.76 2.51
CA ASN A 96 -20.25 -1.86 2.64
C ASN A 96 -20.84 -0.44 2.78
N GLU A 97 -22.09 -0.22 2.40
CA GLU A 97 -22.77 1.09 2.45
C GLU A 97 -22.87 1.68 3.86
N TYR A 98 -22.79 0.83 4.90
CA TYR A 98 -22.92 1.24 6.31
C TYR A 98 -21.62 1.18 7.12
N TYR A 99 -20.58 0.49 6.64
CA TYR A 99 -19.29 0.33 7.33
C TYR A 99 -18.19 -0.15 6.37
N ILE A 100 -16.94 0.08 6.73
CA ILE A 100 -15.78 -0.41 5.97
C ILE A 100 -15.26 -1.66 6.67
N GLU A 101 -15.30 -2.80 5.98
CA GLU A 101 -14.70 -4.03 6.45
C GLU A 101 -13.33 -4.22 5.80
N ILE A 102 -12.31 -4.46 6.61
CA ILE A 102 -10.93 -4.62 6.16
C ILE A 102 -10.42 -5.95 6.67
N THR A 103 -10.32 -6.90 5.75
CA THR A 103 -9.77 -8.22 6.01
C THR A 103 -8.25 -8.14 5.87
N LEU A 104 -7.53 -8.14 7.00
CA LEU A 104 -6.07 -8.16 6.99
C LEU A 104 -5.54 -9.55 7.33
N LYS A 105 -4.89 -10.19 6.37
CA LYS A 105 -4.05 -11.35 6.66
C LYS A 105 -2.72 -10.87 7.23
N VAL A 106 -2.72 -10.55 8.52
CA VAL A 106 -1.48 -10.28 9.26
C VAL A 106 -1.03 -11.59 9.87
N PRO A 107 0.08 -12.21 9.43
CA PRO A 107 0.65 -13.33 10.18
C PRO A 107 1.06 -12.80 11.56
N ILE A 108 0.46 -13.34 12.62
CA ILE A 108 0.70 -12.92 14.00
C ILE A 108 1.31 -14.10 14.74
N SER A 109 2.51 -13.96 15.27
CA SER A 109 3.01 -14.91 16.27
C SER A 109 2.49 -14.46 17.63
N TYR A 110 1.45 -15.12 18.15
CA TYR A 110 0.88 -14.83 19.48
C TYR A 110 1.94 -14.85 20.60
N SER A 111 3.02 -15.61 20.43
CA SER A 111 4.13 -15.70 21.37
C SER A 111 4.94 -14.42 21.57
N GLN A 112 4.76 -13.40 20.72
CA GLN A 112 5.51 -12.14 20.79
C GLN A 112 4.70 -10.95 21.31
N PHE A 113 3.41 -11.10 21.59
CA PHE A 113 2.55 -9.98 22.00
C PHE A 113 2.02 -10.18 23.42
N SER A 114 2.76 -9.64 24.38
CA SER A 114 2.33 -9.56 25.79
C SER A 114 1.35 -8.40 26.05
N ASP A 115 1.26 -7.42 25.13
CA ASP A 115 0.41 -6.23 25.25
C ASP A 115 -0.64 -6.14 24.13
N PRO A 116 -1.94 -6.30 24.45
CA PRO A 116 -3.06 -6.14 23.51
C PRO A 116 -3.12 -4.76 22.83
N ASN A 117 -2.64 -3.70 23.50
CA ASN A 117 -2.62 -2.35 22.91
C ASN A 117 -1.62 -2.25 21.76
N ALA A 118 -0.41 -2.78 21.95
CA ALA A 118 0.62 -2.82 20.92
C ALA A 118 0.18 -3.65 19.70
N LEU A 119 -0.54 -4.76 19.94
CA LEU A 119 -1.11 -5.58 18.87
C LEU A 119 -2.18 -4.81 18.08
N PHE A 120 -3.11 -4.14 18.80
CA PHE A 120 -4.13 -3.30 18.18
C PHE A 120 -3.51 -2.21 17.30
N GLU A 121 -2.54 -1.45 17.83
CA GLU A 121 -1.89 -0.37 17.08
C GLU A 121 -1.14 -0.88 15.84
N LYS A 122 -0.47 -2.03 15.94
CA LYS A 122 0.25 -2.62 14.80
C LYS A 122 -0.71 -2.99 13.67
N ILE A 123 -1.81 -3.66 13.99
CA ILE A 123 -2.83 -4.07 13.01
C ILE A 123 -3.51 -2.83 12.43
N PHE A 124 -3.91 -1.89 13.28
CA PHE A 124 -4.54 -0.64 12.89
C PHE A 124 -3.65 0.20 11.95
N ASN A 125 -2.39 0.43 12.31
CA ASN A 125 -1.45 1.17 11.46
C ASN A 125 -1.19 0.47 10.13
N LYS A 126 -1.09 -0.86 10.13
CA LYS A 126 -0.92 -1.64 8.90
C LYS A 126 -2.14 -1.56 8.00
N ALA A 127 -3.33 -1.50 8.57
CA ALA A 127 -4.59 -1.30 7.86
C ALA A 127 -4.74 0.12 7.29
N LEU A 128 -4.44 1.14 8.11
CA LEU A 128 -4.47 2.55 7.68
C LEU A 128 -3.52 2.80 6.52
N LYS A 129 -2.29 2.28 6.60
CA LYS A 129 -1.31 2.34 5.52
C LYS A 129 -1.75 1.61 4.25
N LYS A 130 -2.89 0.91 4.24
CA LYS A 130 -3.40 0.23 3.04
C LYS A 130 -4.73 0.75 2.54
N MET A 131 -5.49 1.50 3.34
CA MET A 131 -6.69 2.19 2.84
C MET A 131 -6.32 3.13 1.68
N LYS A 132 -6.98 2.90 0.52
CA LYS A 132 -6.79 3.69 -0.71
C LYS A 132 -7.48 5.06 -0.64
N ASN A 133 -8.52 5.21 0.18
CA ASN A 133 -9.30 6.45 0.24
C ASN A 133 -8.70 7.46 1.23
N PRO A 134 -8.26 8.64 0.76
CA PRO A 134 -7.65 9.66 1.61
C PRO A 134 -8.63 10.20 2.68
N TYR A 135 -9.94 10.26 2.41
CA TYR A 135 -10.94 10.73 3.38
C TYR A 135 -10.93 9.86 4.64
N TYR A 136 -11.02 8.53 4.48
CA TYR A 136 -11.00 7.60 5.60
C TYR A 136 -9.63 7.54 6.27
N TYR A 137 -8.54 7.63 5.51
CA TYR A 137 -7.19 7.69 6.05
C TYR A 137 -7.01 8.88 7.01
N TYR A 138 -7.42 10.09 6.62
CA TYR A 138 -7.29 11.27 7.49
C TYR A 138 -8.22 11.19 8.70
N LYS A 139 -9.48 10.76 8.51
CA LYS A 139 -10.46 10.63 9.59
C LYS A 139 -10.04 9.61 10.65
N LEU A 140 -9.42 8.51 10.24
CA LEU A 140 -8.90 7.48 11.14
C LEU A 140 -7.50 7.76 11.67
N ARG A 141 -6.75 8.69 11.08
CA ARG A 141 -5.44 9.12 11.61
C ARG A 141 -5.60 10.17 12.70
N SER A 142 -6.63 11.00 12.63
CA SER A 142 -6.89 12.10 13.58
C SER A 142 -7.53 11.67 14.90
N LEU A 143 -7.31 10.43 15.35
CA LEU A 143 -7.98 9.87 16.53
C LEU A 143 -7.38 10.40 17.84
N GLY A 144 -7.62 11.68 18.13
CA GLY A 144 -7.13 12.34 19.34
C GLY A 144 -7.85 11.94 20.63
N ASN A 145 -9.04 11.32 20.55
CA ASN A 145 -9.90 10.99 21.71
C ASN A 145 -10.45 9.56 21.60
N CYS A 146 -9.58 8.56 21.62
CA CYS A 146 -10.02 7.17 21.72
C CYS A 146 -10.25 6.76 23.18
N SER A 147 -11.32 6.02 23.41
CA SER A 147 -11.54 5.25 24.64
C SER A 147 -10.46 4.18 24.84
N ASN A 148 -10.34 3.72 26.09
CA ASN A 148 -9.50 2.59 26.43
C ASN A 148 -9.87 1.35 25.60
N LEU A 149 -8.86 0.54 25.27
CA LEU A 149 -9.05 -0.70 24.52
C LEU A 149 -9.94 -1.65 25.33
N LYS A 150 -11.04 -2.09 24.74
CA LYS A 150 -11.86 -3.19 25.26
C LYS A 150 -11.40 -4.48 24.63
N VAL A 151 -11.08 -5.47 25.46
CA VAL A 151 -10.67 -6.80 25.04
C VAL A 151 -11.77 -7.76 25.45
N GLU A 152 -12.44 -8.37 24.49
CA GLU A 152 -13.45 -9.41 24.70
C GLU A 152 -12.85 -10.74 24.23
N VAL A 153 -12.74 -11.71 25.13
CA VAL A 153 -12.21 -13.04 24.82
C VAL A 153 -13.40 -14.00 24.71
N HIS A 154 -13.54 -14.63 23.55
CA HIS A 154 -14.49 -15.70 23.28
C HIS A 154 -13.75 -17.03 23.10
N GLU A 155 -14.48 -18.14 23.10
CA GLU A 155 -13.90 -19.49 22.98
C GLU A 155 -13.06 -19.69 21.71
N ASP A 156 -13.43 -19.01 20.63
CA ASP A 156 -12.87 -19.16 19.28
C ASP A 156 -12.11 -17.92 18.77
N ARG A 157 -12.24 -16.77 19.45
CA ARG A 157 -11.73 -15.48 18.96
C ARG A 157 -11.45 -14.47 20.07
N ILE A 158 -10.54 -13.54 19.78
CA ILE A 158 -10.30 -12.36 20.62
C ILE A 158 -10.74 -11.13 19.84
N VAL A 159 -11.58 -10.30 20.46
CA VAL A 159 -12.10 -9.06 19.90
C VAL A 159 -11.46 -7.88 20.61
N LEU A 160 -10.70 -7.09 19.85
CA LEU A 160 -10.08 -5.85 20.32
C LEU A 160 -10.88 -4.67 19.78
N ARG A 161 -11.61 -3.98 20.66
CA ARG A 161 -12.50 -2.87 20.27
C ARG A 161 -12.01 -1.56 20.85
N LYS A 162 -11.87 -0.55 19.99
CA LYS A 162 -11.56 0.84 20.39
C LYS A 162 -12.59 1.78 19.76
N ARG A 163 -13.22 2.61 20.58
CA ARG A 163 -14.14 3.66 20.13
C ARG A 163 -13.47 5.01 20.19
N CYS A 164 -13.54 5.76 19.10
CA CYS A 164 -12.92 7.07 18.97
C CYS A 164 -13.97 8.03 18.38
N GLY A 165 -14.82 8.59 19.25
CA GLY A 165 -15.96 9.43 18.84
C GLY A 165 -17.03 8.68 18.05
N ASP A 166 -17.23 9.11 16.80
CA ASP A 166 -18.14 8.56 15.79
C ASP A 166 -17.59 7.30 15.08
N ILE A 167 -16.35 6.92 15.38
CA ILE A 167 -15.67 5.77 14.79
C ILE A 167 -15.53 4.64 15.81
N ILE A 168 -15.92 3.43 15.40
CA ILE A 168 -15.68 2.19 16.15
C ILE A 168 -14.76 1.31 15.31
N VAL A 169 -13.60 0.98 15.87
CA VAL A 169 -12.64 0.05 15.28
C VAL A 169 -12.70 -1.24 16.09
N GLU A 170 -12.98 -2.35 15.41
CA GLU A 170 -13.07 -3.68 15.99
C GLU A 170 -12.12 -4.61 15.24
N ILE A 171 -11.22 -5.28 15.96
CA ILE A 171 -10.27 -6.24 15.39
C ILE A 171 -10.59 -7.61 15.96
N ASN A 172 -11.09 -8.49 15.11
CA ASN A 172 -11.41 -9.87 15.43
C ASN A 172 -10.23 -10.75 15.05
N LEU A 173 -9.61 -11.36 16.05
CA LEU A 173 -8.54 -12.32 15.89
C LEU A 173 -9.15 -13.71 15.95
N SER A 174 -9.27 -14.37 14.80
CA SER A 174 -9.78 -15.75 14.68
C SER A 174 -8.65 -16.66 14.22
N ASN A 175 -8.53 -17.86 14.80
CA ASN A 175 -7.55 -18.88 14.42
C ASN A 175 -6.12 -18.37 14.16
N LYS A 176 -5.42 -17.98 15.23
CA LYS A 176 -3.95 -17.76 15.39
C LYS A 176 -3.13 -16.97 14.33
N ASP A 177 -3.61 -16.78 13.11
CA ASP A 177 -2.85 -16.32 11.94
C ASP A 177 -3.54 -15.18 11.17
N GLU A 178 -4.78 -14.82 11.54
CA GLU A 178 -5.59 -13.84 10.79
C GLU A 178 -6.28 -12.80 11.70
N ALA A 179 -6.37 -11.56 11.20
CA ALA A 179 -7.01 -10.43 11.89
C ALA A 179 -8.00 -9.71 10.99
N TYR A 180 -9.25 -9.67 11.41
CA TYR A 180 -10.35 -9.03 10.69
C TYR A 180 -10.62 -7.68 11.34
N MET A 181 -10.34 -6.58 10.66
CA MET A 181 -10.59 -5.24 11.19
C MET A 181 -11.86 -4.64 10.57
N LYS A 182 -12.87 -4.43 11.39
CA LYS A 182 -14.09 -3.70 11.03
C LYS A 182 -13.99 -2.25 11.50
N VAL A 183 -14.28 -1.31 10.61
CA VAL A 183 -14.36 0.12 10.92
C VAL A 183 -15.78 0.59 10.63
N SER A 184 -16.50 0.95 11.69
CA SER A 184 -17.84 1.52 11.60
C SER A 184 -17.76 3.02 11.87
N ILE A 185 -18.31 3.82 10.95
CA ILE A 185 -18.38 5.29 11.07
C ILE A 185 -19.87 5.63 11.12
N SER A 186 -20.36 6.19 12.22
CA SER A 186 -21.72 6.71 12.27
C SER A 186 -21.80 8.02 11.47
N TYR A 187 -22.77 8.11 10.55
CA TYR A 187 -23.08 9.30 9.77
C TYR A 187 -23.64 10.43 10.64
#